data_AF-A0A6G0VU92-F1
#
_entry.id   AF-A0A6G0VU92-F1
#
_cell.length_a   1.000
_cell.length_b   1.000
_cell.length_c   1.000
_cell.angle_alpha   90.00
_cell.angle_beta   90.00
_cell.angle_gamma   90.00
#
_symmetry.space_group_name_H-M   'P 1'
#
loop_
_entity.id
_entity.type
_entity.pdbx_description
1 polymer ?
#
loop_
_entity_poly.entity_id
_entity_poly.type
_entity_poly.pdbx_seq_one_letter_code
_entity_poly.pdbx_strand_id
1 'polypeptide(L)'
;GTQCSTILKKILTYEEKLISVFEELKLLKLKMAEWIFLEEYFTIMEPLAVALDKLQGEKRSYLGYVAPTIIVLRCLLIQSTHLQYCKPLNLCLISSLEKRFDYLFNLSTAKSKDFIIASMSHPKFKGSWVPVRYIDFCKQLFINECKLINYNSDFTGHVTSDDSDTNTPVERLFSGAIQVLTSRRNRLEDTNFEMLLCCKCLMQQGQE
;
A
#
# COMPACT_ATOMS: atom_id res chain seq x y z
N GLY A 1 8.45 -8.83 8.96
CA GLY A 1 8.61 -7.44 9.46
C GLY A 1 8.11 -7.27 10.88
N THR A 2 7.01 -7.93 11.22
CA THR A 2 6.17 -7.77 12.42
C THR A 2 6.90 -7.83 13.78
N GLN A 3 7.93 -8.65 13.94
CA GLN A 3 8.62 -8.78 15.24
C GLN A 3 9.45 -7.55 15.61
N CYS A 4 10.17 -6.95 14.65
CA CYS A 4 11.05 -5.81 14.93
C CYS A 4 10.26 -4.56 15.34
N SER A 5 9.18 -4.25 14.61
CA SER A 5 8.29 -3.12 14.97
C SER A 5 7.60 -3.35 16.32
N THR A 6 7.20 -4.58 16.64
CA THR A 6 6.53 -4.91 17.92
C THR A 6 7.48 -4.82 19.12
N ILE A 7 8.73 -5.26 18.97
CA ILE A 7 9.74 -5.19 20.04
C ILE A 7 10.09 -3.73 20.34
N LEU A 8 10.31 -2.92 19.31
CA LEU A 8 10.65 -1.51 19.47
C LEU A 8 9.50 -0.69 20.06
N LYS A 9 8.25 -0.95 19.67
CA LYS A 9 7.06 -0.36 20.31
C LYS A 9 6.98 -0.66 21.80
N LYS A 10 7.27 -1.90 22.19
CA LYS A 10 7.29 -2.32 23.60
C LYS A 10 8.38 -1.60 24.38
N ILE A 11 9.55 -1.36 23.78
CA ILE A 11 10.65 -0.62 24.41
C ILE A 11 10.22 0.82 24.74
N LEU A 12 9.57 1.52 23.80
CA LEU A 12 9.02 2.86 24.06
C LEU A 12 7.89 2.84 25.10
N THR A 13 6.99 1.85 25.04
CA THR A 13 5.86 1.74 25.99
C THR A 13 6.30 1.54 27.44
N TYR A 14 7.50 0.97 27.65
CA TYR A 14 8.05 0.68 28.96
C TYR A 14 9.27 1.53 29.31
N GLU A 15 9.45 2.69 28.67
CA GLU A 15 10.59 3.58 28.90
C GLU A 15 10.83 3.85 30.39
N GLU A 16 9.80 4.27 31.12
CA GLU A 16 9.91 4.57 32.56
C GLU A 16 10.31 3.34 33.40
N LYS A 17 9.78 2.17 33.06
CA LYS A 17 10.12 0.91 33.74
C LYS A 17 11.52 0.43 33.37
N LEU A 18 11.97 0.68 32.15
CA LEU A 18 13.33 0.40 31.71
C LEU A 18 14.32 1.27 32.47
N ILE A 19 14.02 2.55 32.67
CA ILE A 19 14.84 3.45 33.47
C ILE A 19 14.95 2.93 34.91
N SER A 20 13.85 2.51 35.54
CA SER A 20 13.88 1.97 36.91
C SER A 20 14.68 0.66 37.00
N VAL A 21 14.53 -0.24 36.02
CA VAL A 21 15.29 -1.49 35.95
C VAL A 21 16.78 -1.23 35.73
N PHE A 22 17.16 -0.25 34.91
CA PHE A 22 18.55 0.14 34.73
C PHE A 22 19.18 0.69 36.03
N GLU A 23 18.39 1.41 36.84
CA GLU A 23 18.82 1.87 38.17
C GLU A 23 19.04 0.70 39.13
N GLU A 24 18.08 -0.22 39.21
CA GLU A 24 18.12 -1.37 40.11
C GLU A 24 19.24 -2.34 39.75
N LEU A 25 19.49 -2.52 38.45
CA LEU A 25 20.56 -3.39 37.92
C LEU A 25 21.93 -2.69 37.78
N LYS A 26 22.04 -1.40 38.13
CA LYS A 26 23.27 -0.57 38.00
C LYS A 26 23.87 -0.59 36.58
N LEU A 27 23.02 -0.60 35.57
CA LEU A 27 23.43 -0.59 34.16
C LEU A 27 23.57 0.83 33.62
N LEU A 28 24.30 0.97 32.51
CA LEU A 28 24.40 2.24 31.79
C LEU A 28 23.04 2.60 31.19
N LYS A 29 22.51 3.76 31.58
CA LYS A 29 21.24 4.29 31.05
C LYS A 29 21.44 4.87 29.65
N LEU A 30 20.40 4.77 28.83
CA LEU A 30 20.32 5.48 27.57
C LEU A 30 20.29 7.01 27.82
N LYS A 31 21.07 7.73 27.02
CA LYS A 31 21.11 9.19 27.01
C LYS A 31 19.87 9.75 26.31
N MET A 32 19.54 11.00 26.60
CA MET A 32 18.42 11.69 25.95
C MET A 32 18.53 11.67 24.42
N ALA A 33 19.73 11.84 23.86
CA ALA A 33 19.96 11.75 22.42
C ALA A 33 19.65 10.36 21.84
N GLU A 34 19.90 9.29 22.60
CA GLU A 34 19.62 7.91 22.16
C GLU A 34 18.10 7.64 22.19
N TRP A 35 17.38 8.19 23.16
CA TRP A 35 15.92 8.13 23.20
C TRP A 35 15.27 8.88 22.02
N ILE A 36 15.70 10.11 21.74
CA ILE A 36 15.22 10.89 20.59
C ILE A 36 15.51 10.15 19.28
N PHE A 37 16.71 9.58 19.14
CA PHE A 37 17.04 8.76 17.98
C PHE A 37 16.09 7.55 17.82
N LEU A 38 15.80 6.83 18.91
CA LEU A 38 14.90 5.66 18.87
C LEU A 38 13.48 6.06 18.46
N GLU A 39 12.98 7.19 18.97
CA GLU A 39 11.66 7.72 18.61
C GLU A 39 11.57 8.09 17.12
N GLU A 40 12.58 8.78 16.61
CA GLU A 40 12.67 9.13 15.18
C GLU A 40 12.79 7.90 14.29
N TYR A 41 13.66 6.95 14.67
CA TYR A 41 13.84 5.69 13.97
C TYR A 41 12.50 4.94 13.89
N PHE A 42 11.77 4.88 15.00
CA PHE A 42 10.48 4.23 15.07
C PHE A 42 9.46 4.89 14.13
N THR A 43 9.36 6.22 14.17
CA THR A 43 8.45 7.00 13.33
C THR A 43 8.65 6.74 11.83
N ILE A 44 9.92 6.57 11.39
CA ILE A 44 10.26 6.31 10.00
C ILE A 44 10.04 4.83 9.63
N MET A 45 10.36 3.91 10.53
CA MET A 45 10.34 2.47 10.25
C MET A 45 8.95 1.85 10.40
N GLU A 46 8.06 2.45 11.18
CA GLU A 46 6.67 2.00 11.33
C GLU A 46 5.91 1.93 10.00
N PRO A 47 5.80 3.00 9.18
CA PRO A 47 5.06 2.93 7.92
C PRO A 47 5.68 1.91 6.96
N LEU A 48 7.00 1.73 6.98
CA LEU A 48 7.70 0.70 6.20
C LEU A 48 7.32 -0.72 6.66
N ALA A 49 7.32 -0.96 7.98
CA ALA A 49 6.92 -2.25 8.53
C ALA A 49 5.45 -2.58 8.20
N VAL A 50 4.55 -1.61 8.33
CA VAL A 50 3.13 -1.76 7.96
C VAL A 50 2.98 -2.05 6.47
N ALA A 51 3.74 -1.37 5.61
CA ALA A 51 3.73 -1.64 4.18
C ALA A 51 4.22 -3.06 3.86
N LEU A 52 5.31 -3.50 4.50
CA LEU A 52 5.83 -4.86 4.34
C LEU A 52 4.82 -5.91 4.81
N ASP A 53 4.21 -5.74 5.99
CA ASP A 53 3.23 -6.70 6.50
C ASP A 53 1.99 -6.79 5.59
N LYS A 54 1.59 -5.68 4.95
CA LYS A 54 0.50 -5.68 3.95
C LYS A 54 0.89 -6.44 2.67
N LEU A 55 2.11 -6.23 2.17
CA LEU A 55 2.56 -6.80 0.89
C LEU A 55 3.09 -8.23 1.01
N GLN A 56 3.55 -8.63 2.19
CA GLN A 56 4.08 -9.98 2.47
C GLN A 56 3.04 -10.88 3.14
N GLY A 57 1.87 -10.36 3.50
CA GLY A 57 0.83 -11.13 4.17
C GLY A 57 0.10 -12.08 3.23
N GLU A 58 0.03 -13.35 3.58
CA GLU A 58 -0.61 -14.41 2.78
C GLU A 58 -2.08 -14.11 2.42
N LYS A 59 -2.82 -13.44 3.32
CA LYS A 59 -4.25 -13.12 3.13
C LYS A 59 -4.50 -11.86 2.30
N ARG A 60 -3.49 -11.01 2.06
CA ARG A 60 -3.64 -9.70 1.40
C ARG A 60 -2.56 -9.39 0.34
N SER A 61 -1.76 -10.39 -0.03
CA SER A 61 -0.70 -10.28 -1.04
C SER A 61 -1.27 -10.39 -2.46
N TYR A 62 -2.04 -9.39 -2.88
CA TYR A 62 -2.50 -9.27 -4.26
C TYR A 62 -1.96 -8.00 -4.91
N LEU A 63 -1.77 -8.06 -6.23
CA LEU A 63 -1.14 -7.01 -7.02
C LEU A 63 -1.81 -5.63 -6.83
N GLY A 64 -3.13 -5.62 -6.61
CA GLY A 64 -3.91 -4.41 -6.36
C GLY A 64 -3.56 -3.66 -5.07
N TYR A 65 -2.77 -4.24 -4.16
CA TYR A 65 -2.27 -3.54 -2.96
C TYR A 65 -0.93 -2.85 -3.19
N VAL A 66 -0.19 -3.23 -4.24
CA VAL A 66 1.19 -2.77 -4.42
C VAL A 66 1.23 -1.27 -4.68
N ALA A 67 0.54 -0.77 -5.71
CA ALA A 67 0.60 0.65 -6.06
C ALA A 67 0.06 1.55 -4.92
N PRO A 68 -1.12 1.28 -4.33
CA PRO A 68 -1.63 2.07 -3.21
C PRO A 68 -0.68 2.08 -2.01
N THR A 69 -0.11 0.92 -1.65
CA THR A 69 0.76 0.80 -0.48
C THR A 69 2.08 1.54 -0.67
N ILE A 70 2.74 1.38 -1.82
CA ILE A 70 4.03 2.01 -2.10
C ILE A 70 3.90 3.53 -2.22
N ILE A 71 2.86 4.03 -2.89
CA ILE A 71 2.60 5.48 -3.01
C ILE A 71 2.29 6.10 -1.65
N VAL A 72 1.48 5.43 -0.82
CA VAL A 72 1.19 5.92 0.53
C VAL A 72 2.44 5.92 1.41
N LEU A 73 3.23 4.85 1.39
CA LEU A 73 4.48 4.74 2.14
C LEU A 73 5.42 5.92 1.82
N ARG A 74 5.67 6.19 0.52
CA ARG A 74 6.53 7.31 0.12
C ARG A 74 6.02 8.64 0.67
N CYS A 75 4.71 8.90 0.61
CA CYS A 75 4.17 10.15 1.14
C CYS A 75 4.33 10.28 2.66
N LEU A 76 4.16 9.18 3.42
CA LEU A 76 4.36 9.20 4.86
C LEU A 76 5.82 9.55 5.20
N LEU A 77 6.77 8.95 4.48
CA LEU A 77 8.20 9.26 4.65
C LEU A 77 8.52 10.71 4.32
N ILE A 78 7.91 11.29 3.28
CA ILE A 78 8.08 12.71 2.92
C ILE A 78 7.48 13.65 3.97
N GLN A 79 6.38 13.25 4.61
CA GLN A 79 5.72 14.02 5.67
C GLN A 79 6.54 14.04 6.97
N SER A 80 7.45 13.09 7.18
CA SER A 80 8.38 13.06 8.31
C SER A 80 9.50 14.11 8.16
N THR A 81 9.17 15.37 8.44
CA THR A 81 10.07 16.53 8.28
C THR A 81 10.89 16.86 9.53
N HIS A 82 10.37 16.54 10.72
CA HIS A 82 10.98 16.87 12.01
C HIS A 82 11.92 15.75 12.50
N LEU A 83 13.09 15.60 11.84
CA LEU A 83 14.09 14.58 12.18
C LEU A 83 15.45 15.23 12.46
N GLN A 84 15.98 15.04 13.66
CA GLN A 84 17.30 15.50 14.11
C GLN A 84 18.40 14.51 13.75
N TYR A 85 18.17 13.20 13.96
CA TYR A 85 19.18 12.14 13.80
C TYR A 85 18.90 11.24 12.60
N CYS A 86 17.63 10.89 12.34
CA CYS A 86 17.28 9.91 11.31
C CYS A 86 17.01 10.51 9.93
N LYS A 87 17.31 11.79 9.70
CA LYS A 87 17.16 12.45 8.39
C LYS A 87 17.90 11.72 7.25
N PRO A 88 19.16 11.26 7.40
CA PRO A 88 19.84 10.52 6.33
C PRO A 88 19.15 9.18 6.01
N LEU A 89 18.66 8.48 7.04
CA LEU A 89 17.92 7.24 6.86
C LEU A 89 16.61 7.47 6.09
N ASN A 90 15.83 8.49 6.45
CA ASN A 90 14.58 8.82 5.77
C ASN A 90 14.81 9.11 4.27
N LEU A 91 15.83 9.92 3.95
CA LEU A 91 16.21 10.21 2.57
C LEU A 91 16.66 8.96 1.79
N CYS A 92 17.42 8.07 2.44
CA CYS A 92 17.82 6.79 1.86
C CYS A 92 16.61 5.89 1.56
N LEU A 93 15.64 5.82 2.46
CA LEU A 93 14.40 5.07 2.24
C LEU A 93 13.57 5.63 1.08
N ILE A 94 13.39 6.95 1.02
CA ILE A 94 12.66 7.59 -0.09
C ILE A 94 13.35 7.31 -1.43
N SER A 95 14.66 7.58 -1.51
CA SER A 95 15.42 7.38 -2.76
C SER A 95 15.48 5.91 -3.18
N SER A 96 15.59 4.97 -2.25
CA SER A 96 15.56 3.53 -2.56
C SER A 96 14.18 3.08 -3.05
N LEU A 97 13.09 3.61 -2.50
CA LEU A 97 11.73 3.36 -2.99
C LEU A 97 11.56 3.91 -4.41
N GLU A 98 11.94 5.17 -4.64
CA GLU A 98 11.85 5.83 -5.94
C GLU A 98 12.67 5.10 -7.00
N LYS A 99 13.88 4.65 -6.67
CA LYS A 99 14.72 3.88 -7.58
C LYS A 99 14.14 2.50 -7.90
N ARG A 100 13.58 1.81 -6.91
CA ARG A 100 13.06 0.44 -7.08
C ARG A 100 11.68 0.40 -7.75
N PHE A 101 10.87 1.44 -7.53
CA PHE A 101 9.46 1.51 -7.93
C PHE A 101 9.16 2.75 -8.77
N ASP A 102 10.12 3.20 -9.58
CA ASP A 102 9.99 4.36 -10.48
C ASP A 102 8.69 4.34 -11.30
N TYR A 103 8.32 3.17 -11.82
CA TYR A 103 7.10 2.91 -12.58
C TYR A 103 5.80 3.15 -11.78
N LEU A 104 5.83 3.09 -10.45
CA LEU A 104 4.67 3.42 -9.60
C LEU A 104 4.57 4.91 -9.29
N PHE A 105 5.67 5.67 -9.46
CA PHE A 105 5.68 7.13 -9.31
C PHE A 105 5.51 7.87 -10.65
N ASN A 106 5.83 7.19 -11.75
CA ASN A 106 5.49 7.56 -13.11
C ASN A 106 4.52 6.53 -13.73
N LEU A 107 3.22 6.77 -13.52
CA LEU A 107 2.14 5.88 -13.96
C LEU A 107 1.91 5.86 -15.48
N SER A 108 2.70 6.60 -16.26
CA SER A 108 2.64 6.55 -17.73
C SER A 108 3.48 5.41 -18.32
N THR A 109 4.27 4.71 -17.50
CA THR A 109 5.16 3.63 -17.97
C THR A 109 4.37 2.36 -18.27
N ALA A 110 4.74 1.62 -19.32
CA ALA A 110 4.06 0.37 -19.67
C ALA A 110 4.05 -0.65 -18.51
N LYS A 111 5.14 -0.73 -17.74
CA LYS A 111 5.28 -1.60 -16.57
C LYS A 111 4.26 -1.30 -15.46
N SER A 112 3.75 -0.07 -15.38
CA SER A 112 2.78 0.33 -14.36
C SER A 112 1.36 -0.15 -14.65
N LYS A 113 1.06 -0.53 -15.89
CA LYS A 113 -0.28 -0.89 -16.37
C LYS A 113 -0.95 -1.94 -15.48
N ASP A 114 -0.30 -3.08 -15.26
CA ASP A 114 -0.90 -4.19 -14.50
C ASP A 114 -1.19 -3.80 -13.05
N PHE A 115 -0.31 -3.00 -12.44
CA PHE A 115 -0.52 -2.47 -11.09
C PHE A 115 -1.68 -1.49 -11.04
N ILE A 116 -1.82 -0.63 -12.05
CA ILE A 116 -2.95 0.32 -12.17
C ILE A 116 -4.24 -0.48 -12.30
N ILE A 117 -4.34 -1.40 -13.26
CA ILE A 117 -5.55 -2.18 -13.50
C ILE A 117 -5.94 -2.99 -12.26
N ALA A 118 -5.00 -3.70 -11.64
CA ALA A 118 -5.27 -4.47 -10.43
C ALA A 118 -5.74 -3.60 -9.26
N SER A 119 -5.14 -2.42 -9.06
CA SER A 119 -5.48 -1.51 -7.96
C SER A 119 -6.80 -0.78 -8.21
N MET A 120 -7.06 -0.38 -9.46
CA MET A 120 -8.31 0.24 -9.90
C MET A 120 -9.50 -0.71 -9.80
N SER A 121 -9.28 -2.00 -10.09
CA SER A 121 -10.28 -3.06 -9.95
C SER A 121 -10.65 -3.35 -8.50
N HIS A 122 -9.81 -2.92 -7.55
CA HIS A 122 -10.00 -3.27 -6.15
C HIS A 122 -11.03 -2.34 -5.47
N PRO A 123 -12.15 -2.88 -4.92
CA PRO A 123 -13.26 -2.06 -4.40
C PRO A 123 -12.88 -1.09 -3.28
N LYS A 124 -11.84 -1.42 -2.49
CA LYS A 124 -11.35 -0.57 -1.39
C LYS A 124 -10.64 0.68 -1.89
N PHE A 125 -9.95 0.61 -3.03
CA PHE A 125 -9.06 1.68 -3.48
C PHE A 125 -9.68 2.45 -4.64
N LYS A 126 -10.15 1.73 -5.67
CA LYS A 126 -10.61 2.33 -6.92
C LYS A 126 -9.53 3.32 -7.40
N GLY A 127 -9.80 4.62 -7.40
CA GLY A 127 -8.83 5.67 -7.77
C GLY A 127 -8.30 6.54 -6.63
N SER A 128 -8.62 6.29 -5.37
CA SER A 128 -8.29 7.21 -4.26
C SER A 128 -6.79 7.37 -3.96
N TRP A 129 -6.01 6.39 -4.37
CA TRP A 129 -4.56 6.34 -4.21
C TRP A 129 -3.81 7.04 -5.37
N VAL A 130 -4.50 7.33 -6.46
CA VAL A 130 -3.90 7.84 -7.69
C VAL A 130 -3.61 9.33 -7.54
N PRO A 131 -2.39 9.81 -7.82
CA PRO A 131 -2.10 11.24 -7.83
C PRO A 131 -3.01 11.98 -8.81
N VAL A 132 -3.49 13.17 -8.46
CA VAL A 132 -4.48 13.95 -9.23
C VAL A 132 -4.13 14.03 -10.72
N ARG A 133 -2.85 14.30 -11.04
CA ARG A 133 -2.34 14.39 -12.42
C ARG A 133 -2.50 13.12 -13.27
N TYR A 134 -2.71 11.95 -12.65
CA TYR A 134 -2.86 10.66 -13.33
C TYR A 134 -4.27 10.07 -13.26
N ILE A 135 -5.21 10.71 -12.55
CA ILE A 135 -6.54 10.13 -12.29
C ILE A 135 -7.26 9.81 -13.60
N ASP A 136 -7.34 10.76 -14.53
CA ASP A 136 -8.07 10.57 -15.78
C ASP A 136 -7.38 9.54 -16.68
N PHE A 137 -6.05 9.56 -16.75
CA PHE A 137 -5.28 8.54 -17.45
C PHE A 137 -5.57 7.13 -16.92
N CYS A 138 -5.51 6.93 -15.59
CA CYS A 138 -5.74 5.62 -14.97
C CYS A 138 -7.19 5.15 -15.16
N LYS A 139 -8.17 6.07 -15.10
CA LYS A 139 -9.58 5.76 -15.38
C LYS A 139 -9.78 5.31 -16.82
N GLN A 140 -9.23 6.05 -17.79
CA GLN A 140 -9.35 5.70 -19.20
C GLN A 140 -8.66 4.37 -19.51
N LEU A 141 -7.47 4.15 -18.97
CA LEU A 141 -6.74 2.88 -19.10
C LEU A 141 -7.60 1.71 -18.58
N PHE A 142 -8.20 1.85 -17.40
CA PHE A 142 -9.07 0.84 -16.82
C PHE A 142 -10.33 0.56 -17.66
N ILE A 143 -11.02 1.62 -18.13
CA ILE A 143 -12.22 1.48 -18.95
C ILE A 143 -11.90 0.79 -20.28
N ASN A 144 -10.78 1.15 -20.91
CA ASN A 144 -10.36 0.56 -22.17
C ASN A 144 -10.06 -0.95 -22.02
N GLU A 145 -9.39 -1.36 -20.95
CA GLU A 145 -9.19 -2.78 -20.64
C GLU A 145 -10.52 -3.52 -20.43
N CYS A 146 -11.47 -2.93 -19.72
CA CYS A 146 -12.80 -3.54 -19.55
C CYS A 146 -13.53 -3.74 -20.88
N LYS A 147 -13.43 -2.77 -21.81
CA LYS A 147 -14.02 -2.89 -23.15
C LYS A 147 -13.38 -4.00 -23.97
N LEU A 148 -12.05 -4.15 -23.90
CA LEU A 148 -11.33 -5.21 -24.60
C LEU A 148 -11.74 -6.61 -24.10
N ILE A 149 -11.92 -6.76 -22.79
CA ILE A 149 -12.39 -8.03 -22.20
C ILE A 149 -13.79 -8.37 -22.72
N ASN A 150 -14.71 -7.39 -22.74
CA ASN A 150 -16.07 -7.60 -23.25
C ASN A 150 -16.12 -7.93 -24.75
N TYR A 151 -15.24 -7.35 -25.56
CA TYR A 151 -15.19 -7.66 -26.99
C TYR A 151 -14.69 -9.09 -27.25
N ASN A 152 -13.74 -9.57 -26.44
CA ASN A 152 -13.22 -10.92 -26.55
C ASN A 152 -14.21 -12.01 -26.08
N SER A 153 -15.13 -11.69 -25.16
CA SER A 153 -16.21 -12.62 -24.80
C SER A 153 -17.19 -12.87 -25.94
N ASP A 154 -17.43 -11.88 -26.81
CA ASP A 154 -18.38 -12.01 -27.93
C ASP A 154 -17.85 -12.88 -29.09
N PHE A 155 -16.52 -13.13 -29.16
CA PHE A 155 -15.90 -13.91 -30.24
C PHE A 155 -15.78 -15.42 -29.93
N THR A 156 -16.02 -15.84 -28.69
CA THR A 156 -15.92 -17.26 -28.27
C THR A 156 -17.21 -18.06 -28.41
N GLY A 157 -18.29 -17.44 -28.94
CA GLY A 157 -19.59 -18.08 -29.15
C GLY A 157 -19.73 -18.95 -30.41
N HIS A 158 -18.69 -19.12 -31.22
CA HIS A 158 -18.76 -19.94 -32.43
C HIS A 158 -17.47 -20.73 -32.72
N VAL A 159 -17.29 -21.87 -32.04
CA VAL A 159 -16.49 -22.98 -32.56
C VAL A 159 -17.31 -24.26 -32.43
N THR A 160 -17.49 -24.90 -33.58
CA THR A 160 -18.05 -26.23 -33.79
C THR A 160 -17.38 -27.26 -32.89
N SER A 161 -18.20 -28.19 -32.40
CA SER A 161 -17.83 -29.46 -31.79
C SER A 161 -16.63 -30.13 -32.47
N ASP A 162 -15.53 -30.27 -31.72
CA ASP A 162 -14.66 -31.45 -31.79
C ASP A 162 -13.86 -31.57 -30.48
N ASP A 163 -13.86 -32.78 -29.95
CA ASP A 163 -13.34 -33.19 -28.65
C ASP A 163 -11.82 -32.97 -28.50
N SER A 164 -11.40 -32.28 -27.43
CA SER A 164 -10.18 -32.64 -26.69
C SER A 164 -10.15 -31.99 -25.30
N ASP A 165 -9.97 -32.84 -24.29
CA ASP A 165 -9.87 -32.51 -22.88
C ASP A 165 -8.68 -31.59 -22.57
N THR A 166 -8.93 -30.36 -22.12
CA THR A 166 -8.32 -29.70 -20.96
C THR A 166 -8.69 -28.22 -20.95
N ASN A 167 -9.66 -27.83 -20.12
CA ASN A 167 -9.50 -26.71 -19.18
C ASN A 167 -10.83 -26.41 -18.49
N THR A 168 -10.74 -26.35 -17.15
CA THR A 168 -11.75 -25.90 -16.22
C THR A 168 -12.45 -24.60 -16.68
N PRO A 169 -13.79 -24.49 -16.60
CA PRO A 169 -14.50 -23.38 -17.25
C PRO A 169 -14.31 -22.04 -16.51
N VAL A 170 -13.71 -21.08 -17.20
CA VAL A 170 -13.67 -19.64 -16.85
C VAL A 170 -15.07 -19.03 -16.63
N GLU A 171 -16.12 -19.69 -17.12
CA GLU A 171 -17.54 -19.40 -16.86
C GLU A 171 -17.89 -19.29 -15.36
N ARG A 172 -17.23 -20.07 -14.48
CA ARG A 172 -17.47 -19.98 -13.02
C ARG A 172 -16.89 -18.72 -12.38
N LEU A 173 -15.83 -18.14 -12.96
CA LEU A 173 -15.19 -16.92 -12.44
C LEU A 173 -16.05 -15.68 -12.72
N PHE A 174 -16.74 -15.62 -13.87
CA PHE A 174 -17.61 -14.50 -14.22
C PHE A 174 -19.03 -14.61 -13.65
N SER A 175 -19.55 -15.82 -13.44
CA SER A 175 -20.81 -16.02 -12.70
C SER A 175 -20.73 -15.46 -11.27
N GLY A 176 -19.56 -15.54 -10.62
CA GLY A 176 -19.29 -14.89 -9.33
C GLY A 176 -19.10 -13.37 -9.42
N ALA A 177 -18.62 -12.84 -10.55
CA ALA A 177 -18.38 -11.41 -10.73
C ALA A 177 -19.69 -10.59 -10.80
N ILE A 178 -20.80 -11.19 -11.29
CA ILE A 178 -22.13 -10.58 -11.23
C ILE A 178 -22.62 -10.47 -9.76
N GLN A 179 -22.18 -11.37 -8.88
CA GLN A 179 -22.42 -11.24 -7.43
C GLN A 179 -21.55 -10.16 -6.76
N VAL A 180 -20.40 -9.79 -7.34
CA VAL A 180 -19.57 -8.65 -6.87
C VAL A 180 -20.21 -7.30 -7.23
N LEU A 181 -21.01 -7.26 -8.31
CA LEU A 181 -21.72 -6.05 -8.76
C LEU A 181 -23.12 -5.90 -8.14
N THR A 182 -23.63 -6.90 -7.41
CA THR A 182 -24.87 -6.73 -6.63
C THR A 182 -24.55 -6.00 -5.32
N SER A 183 -25.43 -5.09 -4.93
CA SER A 183 -25.25 -4.15 -3.82
C SER A 183 -25.29 -4.79 -2.42
N ARG A 184 -24.58 -5.89 -2.18
CA ARG A 184 -24.35 -6.43 -0.83
C ARG A 184 -23.04 -5.91 -0.27
N ARG A 185 -23.16 -4.75 0.38
CA ARG A 185 -22.17 -4.11 1.26
C ARG A 185 -21.49 -5.13 2.17
N ASN A 186 -20.16 -5.12 2.20
CA ASN A 186 -19.41 -5.49 3.40
C ASN A 186 -18.48 -4.34 3.78
N ARG A 187 -18.88 -3.64 4.84
CA ARG A 187 -18.07 -2.68 5.61
C ARG A 187 -16.87 -3.44 6.18
N LEU A 188 -15.68 -3.17 5.68
CA LEU A 188 -14.43 -3.60 6.32
C LEU A 188 -13.82 -2.35 6.96
N GLU A 189 -14.25 -2.11 8.19
CA GLU A 189 -13.86 -1.00 9.05
C GLU A 189 -12.37 -1.09 9.37
N ASP A 190 -11.57 -0.30 8.67
CA ASP A 190 -10.22 0.03 9.09
C ASP A 190 -10.17 1.56 9.19
N THR A 191 -10.65 2.07 10.34
CA THR A 191 -10.83 3.49 10.64
C THR A 191 -9.55 4.30 10.47
N ASN A 192 -8.39 3.67 10.67
CA ASN A 192 -7.08 4.29 10.47
C ASN A 192 -6.75 4.53 8.98
N PHE A 193 -7.27 3.71 8.07
CA PHE A 193 -7.01 3.87 6.63
C PHE A 193 -7.96 4.88 5.98
N GLU A 194 -9.23 4.89 6.38
CA GLU A 194 -10.22 5.88 5.94
C GLU A 194 -9.79 7.30 6.33
N MET A 195 -9.33 7.49 7.57
CA MET A 195 -8.86 8.78 8.08
C MET A 195 -7.58 9.28 7.39
N LEU A 196 -6.63 8.38 7.07
CA LEU A 196 -5.42 8.74 6.31
C LEU A 196 -5.66 9.01 4.81
N LEU A 197 -6.67 8.36 4.22
CA LEU A 197 -7.06 8.58 2.83
C LEU A 197 -7.82 9.91 2.68
N CYS A 198 -8.66 10.27 3.66
CA CYS A 198 -9.34 11.57 3.71
C CYS A 198 -8.38 12.75 3.97
N CYS A 199 -7.37 12.59 4.84
CA CYS A 199 -6.41 13.68 5.11
C CYS A 199 -5.49 14.03 3.92
N LYS A 200 -5.40 13.17 2.89
CA LYS A 200 -4.56 13.42 1.71
C LYS A 200 -5.23 14.24 0.60
N CYS A 201 -6.55 14.38 0.61
CA CYS A 201 -7.26 15.26 -0.34
C CYS A 201 -7.27 16.74 0.09
N LEU A 202 -7.05 17.06 1.37
CA LEU A 202 -7.15 18.44 1.86
C LEU A 202 -5.83 19.22 1.84
N MET A 203 -4.67 18.56 1.73
CA MET A 203 -3.36 19.25 1.78
C MET A 203 -2.76 19.57 0.40
N GLN A 204 -3.45 19.25 -0.71
CA GLN A 204 -3.06 19.71 -2.06
C GLN A 204 -3.73 21.05 -2.47
N GLN A 205 -4.47 21.70 -1.57
CA GLN A 205 -5.02 23.05 -1.79
C GLN A 205 -4.18 24.18 -1.18
N GLY A 206 -2.96 23.90 -0.70
CA GLY A 206 -2.22 24.82 0.17
C GLY A 206 -0.86 25.30 -0.31
N GLN A 207 -0.51 25.19 -1.60
CA GLN A 207 0.66 25.89 -2.19
C GLN A 207 0.36 26.22 -3.66
N GLU A 208 -0.35 27.32 -3.88
CA GLU A 208 -0.10 28.21 -5.02
C GLU A 208 1.16 29.05 -4.74
#